data_AF-W2JYX2-F1
#
_entry.id   AF-W2JYX2-F1
#
_cell.length_a   1.000
_cell.length_b   1.000
_cell.length_c   1.000
_cell.angle_alpha   90.00
_cell.angle_beta   90.00
_cell.angle_gamma   90.00
#
_symmetry.space_group_name_H-M   'P 1'
#
loop_
_entity.id
_entity.type
_entity.pdbx_description
1 polymer ?
#
loop_
_entity_poly.entity_id
_entity_poly.type
_entity_poly.pdbx_seq_one_letter_code
_entity_poly.pdbx_strand_id
1 'polypeptide(L)'
;MQSEAEKGLKYAKFGTGYQTKKTTMDWLGRWAVEERSLEYVAKQLKVLGKTDNELKFLRNYNAIKEYPAILKKVQLERAKHWAKLNQAKTTRS
;
A
#
# COMPACT_ATOMS: atom_id res chain seq x y z
N MET A 1 17.80 11.85 20.36
CA MET A 1 17.33 10.45 20.26
C MET A 1 16.39 10.33 19.09
N GLN A 2 16.68 9.47 18.10
CA GLN A 2 15.74 9.19 17.00
C GLN A 2 14.54 8.38 17.50
N SER A 3 13.34 8.69 17.03
CA SER A 3 12.12 7.99 17.44
C SER A 3 12.10 6.53 16.96
N GLU A 4 11.43 5.61 17.66
CA GLU A 4 11.30 4.21 17.22
C GLU A 4 10.57 4.08 15.86
N ALA A 5 9.79 5.12 15.49
CA ALA A 5 9.18 5.24 14.17
C ALA A 5 10.22 5.58 13.09
N GLU A 6 11.15 6.50 13.37
CA GLU A 6 12.28 6.82 12.47
C GLU A 6 13.19 5.62 12.25
N LYS A 7 13.37 4.78 13.28
CA LYS A 7 14.09 3.50 13.17
C LYS A 7 13.31 2.40 12.43
N GLY A 8 12.06 2.67 12.03
CA GLY A 8 11.20 1.73 11.31
C GLY A 8 10.67 0.57 12.15
N LEU A 9 10.86 0.58 13.47
CA LEU A 9 10.45 -0.49 14.40
C LEU A 9 8.96 -0.40 14.79
N LYS A 10 8.43 0.81 14.91
CA LYS A 10 7.00 1.07 15.18
C LYS A 10 6.43 2.05 14.14
N TYR A 11 6.44 1.63 12.89
CA TYR A 11 6.07 2.47 11.74
C TYR A 11 4.56 2.67 11.63
N ALA A 12 3.76 1.61 11.79
CA ALA A 12 2.30 1.67 11.76
C ALA A 12 1.71 0.79 12.86
N LYS A 13 0.42 0.97 13.18
CA LYS A 13 -0.32 0.16 14.15
C LYS A 13 -1.61 -0.34 13.53
N PHE A 14 -1.67 -1.64 13.23
CA PHE A 14 -2.83 -2.32 12.66
C PHE A 14 -2.75 -3.83 12.92
N GLY A 15 -3.88 -4.54 12.73
CA GLY A 15 -3.98 -5.95 13.08
C GLY A 15 -3.73 -6.17 14.58
N THR A 16 -2.72 -7.00 14.89
CA THR A 16 -2.36 -7.41 16.26
C THR A 16 -1.51 -6.40 17.04
N GLY A 17 -1.00 -5.34 16.41
CA GLY A 17 -0.13 -4.40 17.13
C GLY A 17 0.67 -3.43 16.26
N TYR A 18 1.82 -3.02 16.81
CA TYR A 18 2.79 -2.21 16.06
C TYR A 18 3.46 -3.06 15.00
N GLN A 19 3.64 -2.46 13.83
CA GLN A 19 4.26 -3.07 12.67
C GLN A 19 5.50 -2.29 12.29
N THR A 20 6.51 -3.02 11.81
CA THR A 20 7.70 -2.40 11.22
C THR A 20 7.37 -1.79 9.86
N LYS A 21 8.25 -0.94 9.34
CA LYS A 21 8.10 -0.40 7.97
C LYS A 21 8.05 -1.52 6.93
N LYS A 22 8.94 -2.52 7.05
CA LYS A 22 8.99 -3.67 6.15
C LYS A 22 7.66 -4.42 6.13
N THR A 23 7.19 -4.85 7.30
CA THR A 23 5.92 -5.58 7.44
C THR A 23 4.73 -4.77 6.92
N THR A 24 4.74 -3.45 7.16
CA THR A 24 3.70 -2.56 6.63
C THR A 24 3.70 -2.55 5.10
N MET A 25 4.86 -2.38 4.47
CA MET A 25 4.97 -2.39 3.01
C MET A 25 4.60 -3.74 2.40
N ASP A 26 4.94 -4.85 3.06
CA ASP A 26 4.53 -6.19 2.62
C ASP A 26 3.01 -6.34 2.59
N TRP A 27 2.30 -5.84 3.61
CA TRP A 27 0.83 -5.84 3.63
C TRP A 27 0.22 -4.92 2.57
N LEU A 28 0.75 -3.70 2.42
CA LEU A 28 0.30 -2.78 1.37
C LEU A 28 0.49 -3.38 -0.03
N GLY A 29 1.63 -4.03 -0.27
CA GLY A 29 1.90 -4.74 -1.51
C GLY A 29 0.92 -5.87 -1.78
N ARG A 30 0.63 -6.71 -0.77
CA ARG A 30 -0.38 -7.78 -0.89
C ARG A 30 -1.76 -7.22 -1.23
N TRP A 31 -2.22 -6.19 -0.52
CA TRP A 31 -3.51 -5.56 -0.81
C TRP A 31 -3.56 -4.91 -2.20
N ALA A 32 -2.44 -4.35 -2.67
CA ALA A 32 -2.35 -3.81 -4.02
C ALA A 32 -2.41 -4.92 -5.10
N VAL A 33 -1.77 -6.07 -4.88
CA VAL A 33 -1.87 -7.25 -5.77
C VAL A 33 -3.30 -7.77 -5.84
N GLU A 34 -4.02 -7.74 -4.72
CA GLU A 34 -5.45 -8.04 -4.62
C GLU A 34 -6.36 -6.89 -5.11
N GLU A 35 -5.78 -5.78 -5.56
CA GLU A 35 -6.48 -4.58 -6.03
C GLU A 35 -7.53 -4.04 -5.04
N ARG A 36 -7.22 -4.11 -3.74
CA ARG A 36 -8.11 -3.60 -2.70
C ARG A 36 -8.31 -2.10 -2.84
N SER A 37 -9.53 -1.63 -2.56
CA SER A 37 -9.86 -0.21 -2.59
C SER A 37 -9.09 0.59 -1.53
N LEU A 38 -8.91 1.89 -1.77
CA LEU A 38 -8.32 2.80 -0.80
C LEU A 38 -9.12 2.82 0.52
N GLU A 39 -10.45 2.72 0.43
CA GLU A 39 -11.36 2.64 1.58
C GLU A 39 -11.07 1.40 2.45
N TYR A 40 -10.88 0.23 1.83
CA TYR A 40 -10.53 -1.00 2.54
C TYR A 40 -9.22 -0.82 3.31
N VAL A 41 -8.19 -0.28 2.65
CA VAL A 41 -6.88 -0.06 3.27
C VAL A 41 -6.96 1.00 4.39
N ALA A 42 -7.72 2.07 4.18
CA ALA A 42 -7.99 3.08 5.20
C ALA A 42 -8.67 2.47 6.45
N LYS A 43 -9.60 1.53 6.25
CA LYS A 43 -10.24 0.79 7.34
C LYS A 43 -9.23 -0.08 8.09
N GLN A 44 -8.39 -0.84 7.39
CA GLN A 44 -7.35 -1.69 8.02
C GLN A 44 -6.34 -0.87 8.82
N LEU A 45 -5.95 0.29 8.28
CA LEU A 45 -5.05 1.24 8.93
C LEU A 45 -5.76 2.11 9.97
N LYS A 46 -7.04 1.91 10.26
CA LYS A 46 -7.81 2.70 11.25
C LYS A 46 -7.74 4.22 11.00
N VAL A 47 -7.72 4.60 9.74
CA VAL A 47 -7.67 6.01 9.29
C VAL A 47 -8.90 6.40 8.46
N LEU A 48 -9.86 5.49 8.28
CA LEU A 48 -11.11 5.76 7.59
C LEU A 48 -11.89 6.88 8.29
N GLY A 49 -12.46 7.81 7.52
CA GLY A 49 -13.23 8.95 8.03
C GLY A 49 -12.38 10.07 8.65
N LYS A 50 -11.04 9.99 8.55
CA LYS A 50 -10.13 11.05 8.97
C LYS A 50 -9.84 12.00 7.82
N THR A 51 -9.89 13.29 8.12
CA THR A 51 -9.48 14.36 7.20
C THR A 51 -7.96 14.36 7.02
N ASP A 52 -7.46 14.90 5.90
CA ASP A 52 -6.02 15.01 5.64
C ASP A 52 -5.24 15.74 6.75
N ASN A 53 -5.89 16.69 7.43
CA ASN A 53 -5.27 17.39 8.55
C ASN A 53 -5.20 16.52 9.82
N GLU A 54 -6.22 15.73 10.13
CA GLU A 54 -6.16 14.76 11.22
C GLU A 54 -5.13 13.67 10.93
N LEU A 55 -5.04 13.24 9.67
CA LEU A 55 -4.14 12.19 9.24
C LEU A 55 -2.68 12.55 9.52
N LYS A 56 -2.23 13.79 9.28
CA LYS A 56 -0.82 14.19 9.48
C LYS A 56 -0.26 13.90 10.88
N PHE A 57 -1.11 13.83 11.90
CA PHE A 57 -0.72 13.54 13.28
C PHE A 57 -0.85 12.06 13.66
N LEU A 58 -1.39 11.23 12.76
CA LEU A 58 -1.55 9.80 12.97
C LEU A 58 -0.32 9.03 12.48
N ARG A 59 0.12 8.08 13.31
CA ARG A 59 1.24 7.18 12.98
C ARG A 59 1.05 6.47 11.63
N ASN A 60 -0.19 6.11 11.30
CA ASN A 60 -0.51 5.36 10.10
C ASN A 60 -0.59 6.21 8.82
N TYR A 61 -0.39 7.53 8.92
CA TYR A 61 -0.45 8.45 7.78
C TYR A 61 0.48 8.09 6.65
N ASN A 62 1.74 7.82 7.01
CA ASN A 62 2.75 7.48 6.01
C ASN A 62 2.38 6.19 5.28
N ALA A 63 1.77 5.22 5.98
CA ALA A 63 1.32 3.97 5.36
C ALA A 63 0.18 4.20 4.35
N ILE A 64 -0.85 4.98 4.71
CA ILE A 64 -1.97 5.25 3.78
C ILE A 64 -1.54 6.11 2.59
N LYS A 65 -0.61 7.06 2.79
CA LYS A 65 -0.08 7.93 1.74
C LYS A 65 0.69 7.16 0.65
N GLU A 66 1.33 6.06 1.01
CA GLU A 66 2.13 5.24 0.09
C GLU A 66 1.26 4.34 -0.79
N TYR A 67 0.08 3.94 -0.30
CA TYR A 67 -0.76 2.93 -0.95
C TYR A 67 -1.17 3.25 -2.39
N PRO A 68 -1.61 4.48 -2.76
CA PRO A 68 -1.98 4.80 -4.14
C PRO A 68 -0.84 4.59 -5.13
N ALA A 69 0.40 4.93 -4.75
CA ALA A 69 1.57 4.74 -5.61
C ALA A 69 1.89 3.25 -5.81
N ILE A 70 1.73 2.44 -4.75
CA ILE A 70 1.92 0.98 -4.81
C ILE A 70 0.86 0.35 -5.73
N LEU A 71 -0.42 0.70 -5.53
CA LEU A 71 -1.52 0.19 -6.35
C LEU A 71 -1.33 0.52 -7.83
N LYS A 72 -0.96 1.77 -8.14
CA LYS A 72 -0.68 2.20 -9.52
C LYS A 72 0.45 1.40 -10.17
N LYS A 73 1.52 1.10 -9.43
CA LYS A 73 2.63 0.27 -9.94
C LYS A 73 2.15 -1.14 -10.28
N VAL A 74 1.40 -1.78 -9.40
CA VAL A 74 0.86 -3.13 -9.64
C VAL A 74 -0.04 -3.15 -10.87
N GLN A 75 -0.96 -2.19 -10.99
CA GLN A 75 -1.86 -2.09 -12.15
C GLN A 75 -1.08 -1.88 -13.45
N LEU A 76 -0.05 -1.04 -13.43
CA LEU A 76 0.81 -0.81 -14.59
C LEU A 76 1.55 -2.08 -15.03
N GLU A 77 2.15 -2.82 -14.09
CA GLU A 77 2.85 -4.06 -14.42
C GLU A 77 1.88 -5.15 -14.91
N ARG A 78 0.68 -5.23 -14.34
CA ARG A 78 -0.38 -6.14 -14.82
C ARG A 78 -0.81 -5.79 -16.26
N ALA A 79 -1.01 -4.51 -16.55
CA ALA A 79 -1.36 -4.04 -17.89
C ALA A 79 -0.26 -4.35 -18.92
N LYS A 80 1.01 -4.10 -18.58
CA LYS A 80 2.16 -4.46 -19.42
C LYS A 80 2.22 -5.97 -19.69
N HIS A 81 1.99 -6.79 -18.66
CA HIS A 81 1.97 -8.23 -18.79
C HIS A 81 0.91 -8.70 -19.79
N TRP A 82 -0.31 -8.19 -19.68
CA TRP A 82 -1.40 -8.51 -20.61
C TRP A 82 -1.12 -8.03 -22.04
N ALA A 83 -0.57 -6.83 -22.20
CA ALA A 83 -0.18 -6.31 -23.51
C ALA A 83 0.85 -7.21 -24.20
N LYS A 84 1.86 -7.68 -23.47
CA LYS A 84 2.88 -8.61 -23.97
C LYS A 84 2.28 -9.95 -24.40
N LEU A 85 1.36 -10.50 -23.61
CA LEU A 85 0.68 -11.75 -23.95
C LEU A 85 -0.17 -11.61 -25.22
N ASN A 86 -0.87 -10.49 -25.39
CA ASN A 86 -1.68 -10.25 -26.59
C ASN A 86 -0.81 -10.08 -27.84
N GLN A 87 0.29 -9.33 -27.76
CA GLN A 87 1.24 -9.20 -28.88
C GLN A 87 1.82 -10.55 -29.31
N ALA A 88 2.18 -11.41 -28.35
CA ALA A 88 2.71 -12.74 -28.62
C ALA A 88 1.68 -13.69 -29.27
N LYS A 89 0.38 -13.48 -29.02
CA LYS A 89 -0.70 -14.21 -29.71
C LYS A 89 -0.87 -13.73 -31.15
N THR A 90 -0.85 -12.42 -31.39
CA THR A 90 -1.03 -11.84 -32.73
C THR A 90 0.11 -12.15 -33.69
N THR A 91 1.36 -12.32 -33.19
CA THR A 91 2.53 -12.64 -34.03
C THR A 91 2.69 -14.14 -34.35
N ARG A 92 1.89 -15.02 -33.73
CA ARG A 92 1.90 -16.47 -33.98
C ARG A 92 0.75 -16.95 -34.87
N SER A 93 -0.15 -16.05 -35.25
CA SER A 93 -1.22 -16.27 -36.23
C SER A 93 -0.81 -15.71 -37.59
#